data_AF-A0A9Q3K9F4-F1
#
_entry.id   AF-A0A9Q3K9F4-F1
#
_cell.length_a   1.000
_cell.length_b   1.000
_cell.length_c   1.000
_cell.angle_alpha   90.00
_cell.angle_beta   90.00
_cell.angle_gamma   90.00
#
_symmetry.space_group_name_H-M   'P 1'
#
loop_
_entity.id
_entity.type
_entity.pdbx_description
1 polymer ?
#
loop_
_entity_poly.entity_id
_entity_poly.type
_entity_poly.pdbx_seq_one_letter_code
_entity_poly.pdbx_strand_id
1 'polypeptide(L)'
;MDFITQLPLSNKFDSTLVVVDRFSKMARFLPAYGTITALDLAQIFISHVFSNHGLPVSIVSDRGSLLVSSLWTQLCQQLKISRDLSTAFHPETDGQTERVNQILEQYLRMYVSHHQDGCYTWLPLAEFAYNNAEDSSTKQSPFFTIYGRNTRFYSIHVSQDSPAGKVSTKLQSV
;
A
#
# COMPACT_ATOMS: atom_id res chain seq x y z
N MET A 1 9.19 -2.10 -2.13
CA MET A 1 8.23 -1.90 -3.22
C MET A 1 7.97 -3.23 -3.83
N ASP A 2 6.71 -3.60 -3.95
CA ASP A 2 6.31 -4.94 -4.36
C ASP A 2 4.96 -4.92 -5.08
N PHE A 3 4.69 -5.93 -5.91
CA PHE A 3 3.40 -6.12 -6.56
C PHE A 3 2.62 -7.22 -5.88
N ILE A 4 1.44 -6.89 -5.36
CA ILE A 4 0.43 -7.90 -5.04
C ILE A 4 -0.34 -8.18 -6.32
N THR A 5 -0.29 -9.43 -6.80
CA THR A 5 -0.94 -9.86 -8.05
C THR A 5 -2.06 -10.86 -7.77
N GLN A 6 -2.85 -11.18 -8.80
CA GLN A 6 -3.95 -12.16 -8.71
C GLN A 6 -5.05 -11.76 -7.72
N LEU A 7 -5.26 -10.46 -7.54
CA LEU A 7 -6.38 -9.95 -6.78
C LEU A 7 -7.69 -10.18 -7.56
N PRO A 8 -8.84 -10.32 -6.87
CA PRO A 8 -10.14 -10.38 -7.52
C PRO A 8 -10.31 -9.19 -8.48
N LEU A 9 -10.67 -9.51 -9.73
CA LEU A 9 -10.82 -8.51 -10.77
C LEU A 9 -11.90 -7.50 -10.38
N SER A 10 -11.54 -6.22 -10.24
CA SER A 10 -12.49 -5.15 -9.98
C SER A 10 -12.07 -3.90 -10.75
N ASN A 11 -13.01 -3.31 -11.46
CA ASN A 11 -12.79 -2.18 -12.37
C ASN A 11 -11.58 -2.39 -13.34
N LYS A 12 -11.41 -3.62 -13.84
CA LYS A 12 -10.33 -4.10 -14.72
C LYS A 12 -8.95 -4.25 -14.08
N PHE A 13 -8.76 -3.85 -12.83
CA PHE A 13 -7.50 -4.06 -12.11
C PHE A 13 -7.52 -5.44 -11.42
N ASP A 14 -6.37 -6.10 -11.37
CA ASP A 14 -6.13 -7.41 -10.75
C ASP A 14 -4.80 -7.46 -9.98
N SER A 15 -4.10 -6.32 -9.91
CA SER A 15 -2.81 -6.16 -9.26
C SER A 15 -2.74 -4.82 -8.55
N THR A 16 -1.87 -4.70 -7.54
CA THR A 16 -1.61 -3.44 -6.83
C THR A 16 -0.12 -3.31 -6.57
N LEU A 17 0.46 -2.18 -6.98
CA LEU A 17 1.81 -1.80 -6.60
C LEU A 17 1.78 -1.19 -5.20
N VAL A 18 2.52 -1.81 -4.29
CA VAL A 18 2.68 -1.37 -2.90
C VAL A 18 4.04 -0.71 -2.74
N VAL A 19 4.03 0.56 -2.33
CA VAL A 19 5.23 1.33 -2.02
C VAL A 19 5.17 1.75 -0.58
N VAL A 20 6.20 1.44 0.20
CA VAL A 20 6.29 1.81 1.62
C VAL A 20 7.55 2.62 1.83
N ASP A 21 7.41 3.81 2.40
CA ASP A 21 8.56 4.58 2.87
C ASP A 21 9.11 3.94 4.15
N ARG A 22 10.41 3.60 4.15
CA ARG A 22 11.03 2.86 5.27
C ARG A 22 11.14 3.70 6.54
N PHE A 23 11.20 5.03 6.41
CA PHE A 23 11.34 5.94 7.55
C PHE A 23 9.99 6.20 8.22
N SER A 24 9.06 6.80 7.50
CA SER A 24 7.75 7.19 8.03
C SER A 24 6.76 6.05 8.15
N LYS A 25 7.03 4.92 7.46
CA LYS A 25 6.09 3.81 7.26
C LYS A 25 4.89 4.17 6.40
N MET A 26 4.90 5.32 5.72
CA MET A 26 3.81 5.70 4.84
C MET A 26 3.73 4.75 3.65
N ALA A 27 2.55 4.18 3.43
CA ALA A 27 2.29 3.30 2.31
C ALA A 27 1.48 3.99 1.21
N ARG A 28 1.72 3.57 -0.03
CA ARG A 28 0.95 3.90 -1.22
C ARG A 28 0.44 2.59 -1.82
N PHE A 29 -0.86 2.51 -2.07
CA PHE A 29 -1.50 1.36 -2.71
C PHE A 29 -2.01 1.79 -4.08
N LEU A 30 -1.23 1.45 -5.11
CA LEU A 30 -1.43 1.98 -6.46
C LEU A 30 -2.03 0.87 -7.35
N PRO A 31 -3.28 1.02 -7.83
CA PRO A 31 -3.93 -0.01 -8.62
C PRO A 31 -3.18 -0.22 -9.94
N ALA A 32 -3.04 -1.49 -10.34
CA ALA A 32 -2.32 -1.91 -11.52
C ALA A 32 -3.06 -3.04 -12.26
N TYR A 33 -2.75 -3.17 -13.55
CA TYR A 33 -3.22 -4.26 -14.39
C TYR A 33 -2.19 -5.38 -14.40
N GLY A 34 -2.61 -6.63 -14.55
CA GLY A 34 -1.71 -7.79 -14.60
C GLY A 34 -0.83 -7.76 -15.85
N THR A 35 -1.28 -7.01 -16.86
CA THR A 35 -0.55 -6.72 -18.10
C THR A 35 0.23 -5.40 -18.05
N ILE A 36 0.43 -4.82 -16.87
CA ILE A 36 1.19 -3.57 -16.70
C ILE A 36 2.59 -3.71 -17.31
N THR A 37 3.02 -2.69 -18.05
CA THR A 37 4.34 -2.66 -18.66
C THR A 37 5.36 -1.95 -17.77
N ALA A 38 6.65 -2.09 -18.09
CA ALA A 38 7.69 -1.33 -17.39
C ALA A 38 7.53 0.19 -17.56
N LEU A 39 6.96 0.64 -18.69
CA LEU A 39 6.67 2.05 -18.95
C LEU A 39 5.56 2.56 -18.04
N ASP A 40 4.50 1.78 -17.88
CA ASP A 40 3.40 2.11 -16.96
C ASP A 40 3.90 2.16 -15.51
N LEU A 41 4.75 1.20 -15.10
CA LEU A 41 5.41 1.25 -13.79
C LEU A 41 6.20 2.55 -13.60
N ALA A 42 7.00 2.95 -14.59
CA ALA A 42 7.75 4.21 -14.55
C ALA A 42 6.83 5.43 -14.39
N GLN A 43 5.73 5.47 -15.15
CA GLN A 43 4.73 6.55 -15.06
C GLN A 43 4.05 6.60 -13.70
N ILE A 44 3.64 5.45 -13.17
CA ILE A 44 3.01 5.33 -11.84
C ILE A 44 4.00 5.81 -10.77
N PHE A 45 5.25 5.35 -10.81
CA PHE A 45 6.27 5.77 -9.87
C PHE A 45 6.51 7.29 -9.91
N ILE A 46 6.65 7.87 -11.10
CA ILE A 46 6.88 9.31 -11.25
C ILE A 46 5.68 10.10 -10.72
N SER A 47 4.46 9.68 -11.07
CA SER A 47 3.23 10.45 -10.82
C SER A 47 2.70 10.32 -9.40
N HIS A 48 3.01 9.22 -8.70
CA HIS A 48 2.43 8.93 -7.38
C HIS A 48 3.45 8.80 -6.26
N VAL A 49 4.72 8.49 -6.57
CA VAL A 49 5.78 8.39 -5.58
C VAL A 49 6.68 9.60 -5.65
N PHE A 50 7.34 9.82 -6.79
CA PHE A 50 8.31 10.91 -6.94
C PHE A 50 7.66 12.29 -6.79
N SER A 51 6.57 12.58 -7.50
CA SER A 51 5.91 13.90 -7.43
C SER A 51 5.44 14.27 -6.02
N ASN A 52 5.07 13.28 -5.19
CA ASN A 52 4.48 13.50 -3.87
C ASN A 52 5.52 13.48 -2.74
N HIS A 53 6.61 12.70 -2.90
CA HIS A 53 7.56 12.43 -1.82
C HIS A 53 9.02 12.77 -2.17
N GLY A 54 9.30 13.13 -3.43
CA GLY A 54 10.66 13.30 -3.93
C GLY A 54 11.32 11.98 -4.33
N LEU A 55 12.58 12.05 -4.76
CA LEU A 55 13.34 10.88 -5.18
C LEU A 55 13.88 10.13 -3.95
N PRO A 56 13.63 8.81 -3.84
CA PRO A 56 14.25 8.00 -2.81
C PRO A 56 15.74 7.81 -3.10
N VAL A 57 16.54 7.68 -2.03
CA VAL A 57 17.97 7.34 -2.16
C VAL A 57 18.14 5.89 -2.63
N SER A 58 17.32 4.98 -2.11
CA SER A 58 17.27 3.60 -2.60
C SER A 58 15.88 3.00 -2.57
N ILE A 59 15.65 2.04 -3.46
CA ILE A 59 14.44 1.25 -3.55
C ILE A 59 14.81 -0.20 -3.28
N VAL A 60 14.19 -0.78 -2.26
CA VAL A 60 14.17 -2.22 -2.03
C VAL A 60 12.99 -2.81 -2.77
N SER A 61 13.20 -3.86 -3.54
CA SER A 61 12.13 -4.59 -4.21
C SER A 61 12.47 -6.06 -4.43
N ASP A 62 11.47 -6.87 -4.72
CA ASP A 62 11.67 -8.24 -5.19
C ASP A 62 12.33 -8.28 -6.59
N ARG A 63 12.51 -9.50 -7.10
CA ARG A 63 13.09 -9.76 -8.43
C ARG A 63 12.03 -9.88 -9.53
N GLY A 64 10.83 -9.32 -9.31
CA GLY A 64 9.76 -9.31 -10.29
C GLY A 64 10.23 -8.75 -11.65
N SER A 65 9.75 -9.33 -12.75
CA SER A 65 10.23 -9.04 -14.11
C SER A 65 10.22 -7.56 -14.47
N LEU A 66 9.21 -6.82 -14.00
CA LEU A 66 9.09 -5.37 -14.19
C LEU A 66 10.16 -4.59 -13.42
N LEU A 67 10.41 -4.99 -12.17
CA LEU A 67 11.35 -4.35 -11.24
C LEU A 67 12.81 -4.65 -11.59
N VAL A 68 13.07 -5.65 -12.43
CA VAL A 68 14.39 -5.93 -13.00
C VAL A 68 14.51 -5.59 -14.49
N SER A 69 13.46 -5.01 -15.09
CA SER A 69 13.46 -4.65 -16.51
C SER A 69 14.55 -3.63 -16.85
N SER A 70 14.99 -3.62 -18.11
CA SER A 70 16.01 -2.69 -18.60
C SER A 70 15.55 -1.24 -18.47
N LEU A 71 14.29 -0.95 -18.80
CA LEU A 71 13.70 0.38 -18.69
C LEU A 71 13.70 0.88 -17.25
N TRP A 72 13.20 0.07 -16.30
CA TRP A 72 13.20 0.44 -14.89
C TRP A 72 14.61 0.64 -14.34
N THR A 73 15.53 -0.24 -14.71
CA THR A 73 16.95 -0.14 -14.32
C THR A 73 17.57 1.16 -14.83
N GLN A 74 17.35 1.51 -16.09
CA GLN A 74 17.86 2.75 -16.69
C GLN A 74 17.24 3.98 -16.05
N LEU A 75 15.94 3.97 -15.76
CA LEU A 75 15.26 5.06 -15.07
C LEU A 75 15.91 5.33 -13.70
N CYS A 76 16.08 4.28 -12.88
CA CYS A 76 16.73 4.42 -11.58
C CYS A 76 18.17 4.93 -11.70
N GLN A 77 18.93 4.46 -12.69
CA GLN A 77 20.30 4.96 -12.93
C GLN A 77 20.33 6.45 -13.28
N GLN A 78 19.45 6.91 -14.18
CA GLN A 78 19.36 8.32 -14.55
C GLN A 78 18.94 9.20 -13.37
N LEU A 79 18.05 8.69 -12.52
CA LEU A 79 17.59 9.36 -11.30
C LEU A 79 18.54 9.16 -10.10
N LYS A 80 19.66 8.45 -10.28
CA LYS A 80 20.66 8.13 -9.23
C LYS A 80 20.06 7.42 -8.01
N ILE A 81 19.06 6.58 -8.24
CA ILE A 81 18.41 5.75 -7.23
C ILE A 81 19.13 4.41 -7.14
N SER A 82 19.59 4.03 -5.94
CA SER A 82 20.12 2.67 -5.72
C SER A 82 18.98 1.65 -5.75
N ARG A 83 19.21 0.51 -6.43
CA ARG A 83 18.24 -0.59 -6.48
C ARG A 83 18.77 -1.76 -5.66
N ASP A 84 18.09 -2.06 -4.58
CA ASP A 84 18.46 -3.08 -3.61
C ASP A 84 17.50 -4.26 -3.79
N LEU A 85 17.82 -5.19 -4.68
CA LEU A 85 16.95 -6.34 -4.96
C LEU A 85 17.00 -7.35 -3.82
N SER A 86 15.84 -7.67 -3.23
CA SER A 86 15.72 -8.71 -2.22
C SER A 86 16.09 -10.07 -2.81
N THR A 87 16.61 -10.96 -1.97
CA THR A 87 16.86 -12.35 -2.33
C THR A 87 15.84 -13.22 -1.62
N ALA A 88 15.48 -14.36 -2.21
CA ALA A 88 14.53 -15.32 -1.63
C ALA A 88 14.91 -15.82 -0.23
N PHE A 89 16.15 -15.55 0.22
CA PHE A 89 16.69 -16.00 1.51
C PHE A 89 17.05 -14.85 2.47
N HIS A 90 16.73 -13.58 2.14
CA HIS A 90 16.96 -12.42 3.03
C HIS A 90 15.66 -11.67 3.35
N PRO A 91 14.73 -12.28 4.11
CA PRO A 91 13.48 -11.66 4.54
C PRO A 91 13.68 -10.39 5.37
N GLU A 92 14.86 -10.15 5.96
CA GLU A 92 15.15 -8.91 6.68
C GLU A 92 15.11 -7.64 5.81
N THR A 93 15.37 -7.77 4.50
CA THR A 93 15.38 -6.60 3.61
C THR A 93 13.96 -6.23 3.16
N ASP A 94 13.05 -7.21 3.06
CA ASP A 94 11.69 -7.00 2.52
C ASP A 94 10.56 -7.24 3.53
N GLY A 95 10.87 -7.66 4.76
CA GLY A 95 9.87 -8.01 5.78
C GLY A 95 8.94 -6.86 6.17
N GLN A 96 9.35 -5.61 5.91
CA GLN A 96 8.49 -4.45 6.06
C GLN A 96 7.40 -4.42 4.98
N THR A 97 7.78 -4.52 3.69
CA THR A 97 6.81 -4.58 2.59
C THR A 97 5.93 -5.82 2.74
N GLU A 98 6.51 -6.96 3.12
CA GLU A 98 5.76 -8.21 3.33
C GLU A 98 4.68 -8.05 4.41
N ARG A 99 4.99 -7.42 5.54
CA ARG A 99 3.99 -7.16 6.58
C ARG A 99 2.90 -6.19 6.11
N VAL A 100 3.26 -5.17 5.34
CA VAL A 100 2.27 -4.26 4.74
C VAL A 100 1.40 -4.98 3.71
N ASN A 101 1.98 -5.87 2.92
CA ASN A 101 1.25 -6.68 1.96
C ASN A 101 0.25 -7.60 2.67
N GLN A 102 0.65 -8.26 3.76
CA GLN A 102 -0.26 -9.08 4.56
C GLN A 102 -1.42 -8.26 5.14
N ILE A 103 -1.15 -7.06 5.63
CA ILE A 103 -2.18 -6.14 6.14
C ILE A 103 -3.11 -5.73 4.99
N LEU A 104 -2.56 -5.36 3.83
CA LEU A 104 -3.34 -4.99 2.66
C LEU A 104 -4.20 -6.16 2.17
N GLU A 105 -3.65 -7.37 2.05
CA GLU A 105 -4.41 -8.57 1.69
C GLU A 105 -5.55 -8.82 2.68
N GLN A 106 -5.32 -8.63 3.98
CA GLN A 106 -6.36 -8.76 4.99
C GLN A 106 -7.47 -7.72 4.77
N TYR A 107 -7.12 -6.46 4.54
CA TYR A 107 -8.08 -5.42 4.19
C TYR A 107 -8.87 -5.81 2.93
N LEU A 108 -8.19 -6.16 1.84
CA LEU A 108 -8.84 -6.54 0.58
C LEU A 108 -9.76 -7.76 0.76
N ARG A 109 -9.35 -8.78 1.52
CA ARG A 109 -10.20 -9.94 1.85
C ARG A 109 -11.47 -9.55 2.60
N MET A 110 -11.37 -8.64 3.56
CA MET A 110 -12.53 -8.14 4.30
C MET A 110 -13.50 -7.38 3.40
N TYR A 111 -13.02 -6.65 2.39
CA TYR A 111 -13.88 -5.89 1.49
C TYR A 111 -14.49 -6.76 0.38
N VAL A 112 -13.73 -7.70 -0.19
CA VAL A 112 -14.19 -8.63 -1.23
C VAL A 112 -15.28 -9.57 -0.71
N SER A 113 -15.22 -9.97 0.56
CA SER A 113 -16.25 -10.85 1.16
C SER A 113 -17.62 -10.17 1.27
N HIS A 114 -17.65 -8.83 1.38
CA HIS A 114 -18.89 -8.06 1.48
C HIS A 114 -19.41 -7.58 0.12
N HIS A 115 -18.53 -7.20 -0.82
CA HIS A 115 -18.92 -6.74 -2.17
C HIS A 115 -17.82 -7.10 -3.20
N GLN A 116 -18.05 -8.13 -4.01
CA GLN A 116 -17.05 -8.67 -4.96
C GLN A 116 -16.61 -7.65 -6.02
N ASP A 117 -17.45 -6.66 -6.36
CA ASP A 117 -17.20 -5.74 -7.46
C ASP A 117 -16.40 -4.48 -7.06
N GLY A 118 -16.16 -4.26 -5.77
CA GLY A 118 -15.71 -2.96 -5.24
C GLY A 118 -14.27 -2.86 -4.75
N CYS A 119 -13.48 -3.93 -4.79
CA CYS A 119 -12.16 -4.04 -4.14
C CYS A 119 -11.26 -2.80 -4.34
N TYR A 120 -11.17 -2.29 -5.58
CA TYR A 120 -10.34 -1.12 -5.91
C TYR A 120 -10.93 0.22 -5.50
N THR A 121 -12.26 0.34 -5.44
CA THR A 121 -12.95 1.55 -4.95
C THR A 121 -12.56 1.84 -3.50
N TRP A 122 -12.24 0.81 -2.72
CA TRP A 122 -11.86 0.93 -1.31
C TRP A 122 -10.35 1.09 -1.09
N LEU A 123 -9.52 0.93 -2.12
CA LEU A 123 -8.07 1.00 -1.99
C LEU A 123 -7.58 2.34 -1.41
N PRO A 124 -8.13 3.52 -1.79
CA PRO A 124 -7.78 4.79 -1.16
C PRO A 124 -8.15 4.85 0.33
N LEU A 125 -9.27 4.21 0.72
CA LEU A 125 -9.71 4.15 2.11
C LEU A 125 -8.86 3.19 2.93
N ALA A 126 -8.43 2.07 2.36
CA ALA A 126 -7.48 1.16 2.98
C ALA A 126 -6.11 1.84 3.17
N GLU A 127 -5.62 2.56 2.16
CA GLU A 127 -4.39 3.36 2.25
C GLU A 127 -4.48 4.41 3.37
N PHE A 128 -5.60 5.14 3.43
CA PHE A 128 -5.84 6.12 4.50
C PHE A 128 -5.90 5.47 5.88
N ALA A 129 -6.64 4.37 6.03
CA ALA A 129 -6.77 3.66 7.29
C ALA A 129 -5.42 3.14 7.79
N TYR A 130 -4.61 2.55 6.90
CA TYR A 130 -3.26 2.12 7.21
C TYR A 130 -2.38 3.30 7.64
N ASN A 131 -2.33 4.37 6.84
CA ASN A 131 -1.48 5.53 7.12
C ASN A 131 -1.90 6.34 8.35
N ASN A 132 -3.13 6.16 8.83
CA ASN A 132 -3.65 6.84 10.03
C ASN A 132 -3.58 5.98 11.29
N ALA A 133 -3.34 4.67 11.17
CA ALA A 133 -3.13 3.79 12.32
C ALA A 133 -1.75 4.05 12.95
N GLU A 134 -1.65 3.91 14.27
CA GLU A 134 -0.36 4.02 14.96
C GLU A 134 0.55 2.86 14.54
N ASP A 135 1.74 3.19 14.05
CA ASP A 135 2.75 2.19 13.74
C ASP A 135 3.55 1.82 15.00
N SER A 136 3.74 0.52 15.22
CA SER A 136 4.34 0.02 16.45
C SER A 136 5.81 0.41 16.61
N SER A 137 6.51 0.69 15.52
CA SER A 137 7.94 1.07 15.50
C SER A 137 8.16 2.56 15.73
N THR A 138 7.26 3.41 15.22
CA THR A 138 7.36 4.88 15.36
C THR A 138 6.54 5.44 16.52
N LYS A 139 5.59 4.66 17.06
CA LYS A 139 4.60 5.11 18.08
C LYS A 139 3.76 6.31 17.61
N GLN A 140 3.71 6.52 16.30
CA GLN A 140 2.98 7.59 15.64
C GLN A 140 2.34 7.01 14.38
N SER A 141 1.31 7.67 13.85
CA SER A 141 0.79 7.28 12.56
C SER A 141 1.74 7.73 11.44
N PRO A 142 1.90 6.96 10.36
CA PRO A 142 2.68 7.38 9.20
C PRO A 142 2.28 8.78 8.68
N PHE A 143 0.98 9.08 8.72
CA PHE A 143 0.44 10.38 8.37
C PHE A 143 0.99 11.49 9.28
N PHE A 144 1.01 11.28 10.60
CA PHE A 144 1.58 12.24 11.53
C PHE A 144 3.07 12.45 11.29
N THR A 145 3.82 11.37 11.06
CA THR A 145 5.27 11.43 10.81
C THR A 145 5.63 12.27 9.59
N ILE A 146 4.83 12.19 8.51
CA ILE A 146 5.06 12.97 7.28
C ILE A 146 4.54 14.41 7.40
N TYR A 147 3.33 14.61 7.95
CA TYR A 147 2.64 15.90 7.88
C TYR A 147 2.69 16.73 9.17
N GLY A 148 3.20 16.17 10.27
CA GLY A 148 3.27 16.82 11.58
C GLY A 148 1.90 17.12 12.21
N ARG A 149 0.83 16.49 11.72
CA ARG A 149 -0.54 16.71 12.19
C ARG A 149 -1.37 15.44 12.11
N ASN A 150 -2.28 15.27 13.06
CA ASN A 150 -3.25 14.18 13.03
C ASN A 150 -4.32 14.44 11.96
N THR A 151 -4.84 13.36 11.38
CA THR A 151 -5.98 13.46 10.47
C THR A 151 -7.20 13.96 11.24
N ARG A 152 -8.09 14.67 10.53
CA ARG A 152 -9.42 14.99 11.03
C ARG A 152 -10.41 14.11 10.28
N PHE A 153 -10.73 12.97 10.84
CA PHE A 153 -11.83 12.13 10.35
C PHE A 153 -12.86 12.01 11.46
N TYR A 154 -14.02 12.62 11.26
CA TYR A 154 -15.15 12.45 12.15
C TYR A 154 -15.70 11.04 11.92
N SER A 155 -15.76 10.22 12.96
CA SER A 155 -16.55 9.00 12.92
C SER A 155 -17.96 9.39 12.50
N ILE A 156 -18.40 8.90 11.35
CA ILE A 156 -19.81 8.95 10.99
C ILE A 156 -20.50 8.15 12.08
N HIS A 157 -21.23 8.83 12.98
CA HIS A 157 -22.03 8.16 13.97
C HIS A 157 -23.08 7.34 13.23
N VAL A 158 -22.79 6.06 13.04
CA VAL A 158 -23.78 5.08 12.62
C VAL A 158 -24.74 4.98 13.79
N SER A 159 -25.96 5.48 13.61
CA SER A 159 -27.03 5.39 14.61
C SER A 159 -27.10 3.96 15.13
N GLN A 160 -27.16 3.81 16.46
CA GLN A 160 -27.18 2.51 17.13
C GLN A 160 -28.36 1.62 16.70
N ASP A 161 -29.36 2.21 16.05
CA ASP A 161 -30.53 1.52 15.49
C ASP A 161 -30.26 0.79 14.17
N SER A 162 -29.10 0.98 13.54
CA SER A 162 -28.73 0.19 12.37
C SER A 162 -28.28 -1.22 12.77
N PRO A 163 -28.46 -2.24 11.91
CA PRO A 163 -28.01 -3.61 12.17
C PRO A 163 -26.51 -3.70 12.52
N ALA A 164 -25.68 -2.78 12.00
CA ALA A 164 -24.26 -2.68 12.28
C ALA A 164 -23.95 -2.16 13.70
N GLY A 165 -24.82 -1.32 14.28
CA GLY A 165 -24.68 -0.80 15.65
C GLY A 165 -24.77 -1.88 16.73
N LYS A 166 -25.54 -2.94 16.48
CA LYS A 166 -25.73 -4.05 17.43
C LYS A 166 -24.54 -5.01 17.54
N VAL A 167 -23.64 -5.01 16.55
CA VAL A 167 -22.43 -5.85 16.56
C VAL A 167 -21.33 -5.23 17.43
N SER A 168 -21.25 -3.90 17.49
CA SER A 168 -20.24 -3.18 18.27
C SER A 168 -20.38 -3.37 19.79
N THR A 169 -21.59 -3.59 20.30
CA THR A 169 -21.85 -3.75 21.74
C THR A 169 -21.40 -5.11 22.28
N LYS A 170 -21.27 -6.14 21.43
CA LYS A 170 -20.88 -7.50 21.84
C LYS A 170 -19.36 -7.70 21.96
N LEU A 171 -18.56 -6.84 21.35
CA LEU A 171 -17.09 -6.94 21.36
C LEU A 171 -16.44 -6.12 22.49
N GLN A 172 -17.19 -5.27 23.19
CA GLN A 172 -16.70 -4.50 24.35
C GLN A 172 -16.99 -5.18 25.70
N SER A 173 -17.55 -6.38 25.70
CA SER A 173 -17.92 -7.12 26.92
C SER A 173 -17.27 -8.50 27.05
N VAL A 174 -16.11 -8.72 26.41
CA VAL A 174 -15.26 -9.91 26.60
C VAL A 174 -13.83 -9.47 26.83
#